data_AF-A0A820MTF3-F1
#
_entry.id   AF-A0A820MTF3-F1
#
_cell.length_a   1.000
_cell.length_b   1.000
_cell.length_c   1.000
_cell.angle_alpha   90.00
_cell.angle_beta   90.00
_cell.angle_gamma   90.00
#
_symmetry.space_group_name_H-M   'P 1'
#
loop_
_entity.id
_entity.type
_entity.pdbx_description
1 polymer ?
#
loop_
_entity_poly.entity_id
_entity_poly.type
_entity_poly.pdbx_seq_one_letter_code
_entity_poly.pdbx_strand_id
1 'polypeptide(L)'
;MAKTTQVLYGHFDIVTCVCRSEMTMAGNCFLATGSRDCAVCIWIWNGVKGAIVDREYPNQEINPSPAAILTGHDTEVTCLWLSAELGIVLSGS
;
A
#
# COMPACT_ATOMS: atom_id res chain seq x y z
N MET A 1 2.27 16.66 18.35
CA MET A 1 0.93 16.80 17.74
C MET A 1 0.95 15.97 16.47
N ALA A 2 0.05 14.99 16.32
CA ALA A 2 -0.03 14.22 15.08
C ALA A 2 -0.71 15.08 13.99
N LYS A 3 -0.11 15.18 12.80
CA LYS A 3 -0.65 15.91 11.65
C LYS A 3 -0.83 14.93 10.50
N THR A 4 -2.04 14.83 9.97
CA THR A 4 -2.29 14.10 8.74
C THR A 4 -1.65 14.84 7.58
N THR A 5 -0.72 14.19 6.88
CA THR A 5 -0.02 14.76 5.72
C THR A 5 -0.60 14.30 4.39
N GLN A 6 -1.24 13.13 4.36
CA GLN A 6 -1.77 12.53 3.13
C GLN A 6 -3.00 11.67 3.44
N VAL A 7 -3.92 11.59 2.47
CA VAL A 7 -5.08 10.69 2.47
C VAL A 7 -5.10 9.96 1.13
N LEU A 8 -5.31 8.64 1.18
CA LEU A 8 -5.33 7.75 0.02
C LEU A 8 -6.75 7.23 -0.21
N TYR A 9 -7.14 7.08 -1.47
CA TYR A 9 -8.40 6.47 -1.87
C TYR A 9 -8.09 5.26 -2.75
N GLY A 10 -8.70 4.10 -2.45
CA GLY A 10 -8.41 2.89 -3.23
C GLY A 10 -9.29 1.68 -2.91
N HIS A 11 -9.62 1.47 -1.63
CA HIS A 11 -10.54 0.41 -1.21
C HIS A 11 -12.01 0.84 -1.27
N PHE A 12 -12.90 -0.12 -1.47
CA PHE A 12 -14.35 0.08 -1.52
C PHE A 12 -15.05 -0.22 -0.18
N ASP A 13 -14.32 -0.79 0.78
CA ASP A 13 -14.82 -1.12 2.11
C ASP A 13 -13.73 -0.87 3.18
N ILE A 14 -13.97 -1.31 4.42
CA ILE A 14 -13.10 -1.16 5.58
C ILE A 14 -11.73 -1.77 5.31
N VAL A 15 -10.69 -0.95 5.47
CA VAL A 15 -9.30 -1.43 5.54
C VAL A 15 -9.08 -2.11 6.89
N THR A 16 -8.84 -3.41 6.84
CA THR A 16 -8.74 -4.32 7.99
C THR A 16 -7.30 -4.54 8.43
N CYS A 17 -6.34 -4.43 7.50
CA CYS A 17 -4.93 -4.63 7.78
C CYS A 17 -4.02 -3.76 6.90
N VAL A 18 -2.83 -3.47 7.42
CA VAL A 18 -1.78 -2.73 6.71
C VAL A 18 -0.42 -3.36 7.02
N CYS A 19 0.45 -3.43 6.03
CA CYS A 19 1.82 -3.94 6.18
C CYS A 19 2.79 -3.08 5.38
N ARG A 20 4.05 -3.04 5.83
CA ARG A 20 5.14 -2.31 5.19
C ARG A 20 6.28 -3.28 4.89
N SER A 21 6.86 -3.15 3.71
CA SER A 21 8.06 -3.89 3.35
C SER A 21 9.31 -3.38 4.08
N GLU A 22 10.41 -4.09 3.85
CA GLU A 22 11.77 -3.59 4.06
C GLU A 22 11.99 -2.29 3.26
N MET A 23 12.96 -1.49 3.70
CA MET A 23 13.20 -0.15 3.17
C MET A 23 14.59 -0.03 2.59
N THR A 24 14.72 0.70 1.48
CA THR A 24 16.00 1.04 0.90
C THR A 24 16.72 2.09 1.74
N MET A 25 18.02 2.30 1.48
CA MET A 25 18.80 3.38 2.12
C MET A 25 18.23 4.78 1.85
N ALA A 26 17.55 4.99 0.72
CA ALA A 26 16.86 6.24 0.40
C ALA A 26 15.48 6.37 1.06
N GLY A 27 15.10 5.41 1.92
CA GLY A 27 13.82 5.42 2.60
C GLY A 27 12.65 4.92 1.76
N ASN A 28 12.88 4.37 0.56
CA ASN A 28 11.80 3.88 -0.30
C ASN A 28 11.34 2.50 0.18
N CYS A 29 10.03 2.26 0.18
CA CYS A 29 9.46 0.95 0.49
C CYS A 29 8.11 0.79 -0.21
N PHE A 30 7.55 -0.41 -0.11
CA PHE A 30 6.16 -0.66 -0.46
C PHE A 30 5.30 -0.74 0.79
N LEU A 31 4.06 -0.33 0.65
CA LEU A 31 3.00 -0.54 1.64
C LEU A 31 1.92 -1.41 0.99
N ALA A 32 1.30 -2.27 1.77
CA ALA A 32 0.15 -3.06 1.36
C ALA A 32 -0.99 -2.80 2.34
N THR A 33 -2.20 -2.63 1.82
CA THR A 33 -3.44 -2.55 2.60
C THR A 33 -4.39 -3.64 2.15
N GLY A 34 -5.01 -4.31 3.10
CA GLY A 34 -6.03 -5.35 2.86
C GLY A 34 -7.36 -4.88 3.41
N SER A 35 -8.45 -5.36 2.83
CA SER A 35 -9.78 -4.82 3.06
C SER A 35 -10.86 -5.90 3.04
N ARG A 36 -12.03 -5.53 3.57
CA ARG A 36 -13.27 -6.29 3.49
C ARG A 36 -13.86 -6.35 2.07
N ASP A 37 -13.37 -5.52 1.15
CA ASP A 37 -13.67 -5.62 -0.28
C ASP A 37 -12.96 -6.80 -0.99
N CYS A 38 -12.30 -7.68 -0.23
CA CYS A 38 -11.57 -8.86 -0.69
C CYS A 38 -10.35 -8.56 -1.58
N ALA A 39 -9.85 -7.31 -1.57
CA ALA A 39 -8.69 -6.89 -2.34
C ALA A 39 -7.51 -6.47 -1.45
N VAL A 40 -6.31 -6.52 -2.03
CA VAL A 40 -5.10 -5.95 -1.47
C VAL A 40 -4.57 -4.85 -2.40
N CYS A 41 -4.42 -3.63 -1.90
CA CYS A 41 -3.79 -2.53 -2.65
C CYS A 41 -2.31 -2.41 -2.28
N ILE A 42 -1.44 -2.31 -3.30
CA ILE A 42 -0.01 -2.04 -3.13
C ILE A 42 0.27 -0.57 -3.42
N TRP A 43 1.06 0.06 -2.57
CA TRP A 43 1.38 1.49 -2.62
C TRP A 43 2.89 1.70 -2.63
N ILE A 44 3.35 2.75 -3.33
CA ILE A 44 4.76 3.09 -3.42
C ILE A 44 5.04 4.25 -2.46
N TRP A 45 5.83 3.99 -1.42
CA TRP A 45 6.33 5.04 -0.54
C TRP A 45 7.66 5.57 -1.05
N ASN A 46 7.71 6.89 -1.28
CA ASN A 46 8.95 7.59 -1.62
C ASN A 46 9.54 8.22 -0.35
N GLY A 47 10.69 7.71 0.10
CA GLY A 47 11.35 8.17 1.32
C GLY A 47 11.90 9.59 1.23
N VAL A 48 12.29 10.04 0.04
CA VAL A 48 12.79 11.39 -0.19
C VAL A 48 11.66 12.42 -0.12
N LYS A 49 10.47 12.08 -0.63
CA LYS A 49 9.28 12.95 -0.56
C LYS A 49 8.53 12.84 0.76
N GLY A 50 8.68 11.72 1.47
CA GLY A 50 7.91 11.43 2.67
C GLY A 50 6.41 11.26 2.37
N ALA A 51 6.07 10.66 1.23
CA ALA A 51 4.70 10.48 0.78
C ALA A 51 4.54 9.23 -0.10
N ILE A 52 3.32 8.70 -0.18
CA ILE A 52 2.93 7.77 -1.24
C ILE A 52 2.86 8.53 -2.56
N VAL A 53 3.42 7.95 -3.60
CA VAL A 53 3.46 8.54 -4.94
C VAL A 53 2.78 7.65 -5.95
N ASP A 54 2.30 8.27 -7.03
CA ASP A 54 1.76 7.54 -8.17
C ASP A 54 2.87 6.81 -8.92
N ARG A 55 2.56 5.64 -9.47
CA ARG A 55 3.54 4.82 -10.21
C ARG A 55 3.94 5.46 -11.54
N GLU A 56 2.99 6.01 -12.26
CA GLU A 56 3.20 6.59 -13.60
C GLU A 56 3.63 8.06 -13.49
N TYR A 57 3.08 8.77 -12.51
CA TYR A 57 3.33 10.20 -12.32
C TYR A 57 3.93 10.51 -10.93
N PRO A 58 5.11 9.96 -10.58
CA PRO A 58 5.66 10.05 -9.23
C PRO A 58 6.03 11.49 -8.81
N ASN A 59 6.09 12.42 -9.76
CA ASN A 59 6.43 13.82 -9.57
C ASN A 59 5.26 14.80 -9.58
N GLN A 60 4.05 14.32 -9.83
CA GLN A 60 2.87 15.17 -9.81
C GLN A 60 2.21 15.18 -8.42
N GLU A 61 1.66 16.33 -8.04
CA GLU A 61 0.85 16.48 -6.83
C GLU A 61 -0.59 16.03 -7.09
N ILE A 62 -0.75 14.75 -7.40
CA ILE A 62 -2.04 14.09 -7.57
C ILE A 62 -2.30 13.11 -6.43
N ASN A 63 -3.56 12.74 -6.21
CA ASN A 63 -3.85 11.62 -5.32
C ASN A 63 -3.36 10.33 -6.01
N PRO A 64 -2.42 9.58 -5.41
CA PRO A 64 -1.83 8.43 -6.08
C PRO A 64 -2.81 7.26 -6.15
N SER A 65 -2.79 6.53 -7.27
CA SER A 65 -3.51 5.26 -7.36
C SER A 65 -2.67 4.12 -6.77
N PRO A 66 -3.30 3.00 -6.32
CA PRO A 66 -2.56 1.79 -6.01
C PRO A 66 -1.68 1.37 -7.19
N ALA A 67 -0.40 1.07 -6.92
CA ALA A 67 0.55 0.60 -7.93
C ALA A 67 0.20 -0.80 -8.47
N ALA A 68 -0.55 -1.56 -7.69
CA ALA A 68 -1.21 -2.80 -8.07
C ALA A 68 -2.41 -3.06 -7.14
N ILE A 69 -3.39 -3.81 -7.65
CA ILE A 69 -4.51 -4.36 -6.88
C ILE A 69 -4.45 -5.87 -7.05
N LEU A 70 -4.30 -6.60 -5.94
CA LEU A 70 -4.26 -8.05 -5.91
C LEU A 70 -5.66 -8.55 -5.53
N THR A 71 -6.19 -9.45 -6.35
CA THR A 71 -7.53 -10.04 -6.18
C THR A 71 -7.42 -11.55 -6.10
N GLY A 72 -8.42 -12.20 -5.49
CA GLY A 72 -8.48 -13.66 -5.39
C GLY A 72 -8.99 -14.19 -4.05
N HIS A 73 -9.19 -13.33 -3.05
CA HIS A 73 -9.89 -13.72 -1.83
C HIS A 73 -11.40 -13.70 -2.04
N ASP A 74 -12.10 -14.66 -1.43
CA ASP A 74 -13.56 -14.72 -1.40
C ASP A 74 -14.14 -14.07 -0.12
N THR A 75 -13.29 -13.87 0.90
CA THR A 75 -13.63 -13.27 2.21
C THR A 75 -12.71 -12.08 2.52
N GLU A 76 -13.00 -11.39 3.62
CA GLU A 76 -12.25 -10.20 4.04
C GLU A 76 -10.79 -10.51 4.29
N VAL A 77 -9.88 -9.68 3.78
CA VAL A 77 -8.45 -9.88 4.05
C VAL A 77 -8.18 -9.52 5.50
N THR A 78 -7.72 -10.44 6.34
CA THR A 78 -7.53 -10.21 7.79
C THR A 78 -6.09 -9.92 8.17
N CYS A 79 -5.11 -10.38 7.38
CA CYS A 79 -3.70 -10.19 7.67
C CYS A 79 -2.83 -10.10 6.40
N LEU A 80 -1.69 -9.41 6.52
CA LEU A 80 -0.74 -9.16 5.44
C LEU A 80 0.72 -9.25 5.88
N TRP A 81 1.56 -9.79 5.02
CA TRP A 81 3.02 -9.66 5.09
C TRP A 81 3.59 -9.32 3.70
N LEU A 82 4.60 -8.46 3.66
CA LEU A 82 5.15 -7.92 2.43
C LEU A 82 6.68 -7.94 2.46
N SER A 83 7.30 -8.53 1.44
CA SER A 83 8.76 -8.45 1.23
C SER A 83 9.08 -7.84 -0.13
N ALA A 84 9.76 -6.69 -0.10
CA ALA A 84 10.27 -6.03 -1.29
C ALA A 84 11.51 -6.73 -1.84
N GLU A 85 12.32 -7.36 -0.97
CA GLU A 85 13.51 -8.10 -1.39
C GLU A 85 13.14 -9.34 -2.22
N LEU A 86 12.11 -10.07 -1.78
CA LEU A 86 11.64 -11.29 -2.46
C LEU A 86 10.56 -11.02 -3.50
N GLY A 87 9.92 -9.84 -3.49
CA GLY A 87 8.78 -9.54 -4.34
C GLY A 87 7.54 -10.36 -3.99
N ILE A 88 7.35 -10.70 -2.70
CA ILE A 88 6.28 -11.58 -2.21
C ILE A 88 5.28 -10.79 -1.37
N VAL A 89 3.99 -11.07 -1.58
CA VAL A 89 2.89 -10.66 -0.71
C VAL A 89 2.21 -11.92 -0.17
N LEU A 90 2.12 -12.03 1.16
CA LEU A 90 1.31 -13.04 1.83
C LEU A 90 0.05 -12.36 2.37
N SER A 91 -1.10 -12.97 2.12
CA SER A 91 -2.40 -12.48 2.57
C SER A 91 -3.26 -13.63 3.06
N GLY A 92 -4.04 -13.41 4.11
CA GLY A 92 -4.98 -14.37 4.66
C GLY A 92 -6.35 -13.74 4.86
N SER A 93 -7.41 -14.55 4.69
CA SER A 93 -8.81 -14.14 4.82
C SER A 93 -9.62 -15.14 5.64
#